data_AF-A0AAP8F9H8-F1
#
_entry.id   AF-A0AAP8F9H8-F1
#
_cell.length_a   1.000
_cell.length_b   1.000
_cell.length_c   1.000
_cell.angle_alpha   90.00
_cell.angle_beta   90.00
_cell.angle_gamma   90.00
#
_symmetry.space_group_name_H-M   'P 1'
#
loop_
_entity.id
_entity.type
_entity.pdbx_description
1 polymer ?
#
loop_
_entity_poly.entity_id
_entity_poly.type
_entity_poly.pdbx_seq_one_letter_code
_entity_poly.pdbx_strand_id
1 'polypeptide(L)'
;MNALLVANAEDLVSPSAFRATNPNTTIPISQADTFVKVTFPNEQFDIGNNEYNAATSTFIPEFNGVYAFNASIFFQPDNPNIDYEVELFF
;
A
#
# COMPACT_ATOMS: atom_id res chain seq x y z
N MET A 1 9.70 -40.09 27.02
CA MET A 1 9.64 -39.76 25.58
C MET A 1 8.60 -38.66 25.43
N ASN A 2 9.04 -37.41 25.24
CA ASN A 2 8.13 -36.30 24.94
C ASN A 2 7.90 -36.31 23.43
N ALA A 3 6.67 -36.56 23.01
CA ALA A 3 6.24 -36.25 21.65
C ALA A 3 6.20 -34.72 21.55
N LEU A 4 7.28 -34.12 21.04
CA LEU A 4 7.18 -32.79 20.46
C LEU A 4 6.15 -32.89 19.34
N LEU A 5 5.06 -32.14 19.50
CA LEU A 5 4.07 -31.90 18.47
C LEU A 5 4.79 -31.22 17.30
N VAL A 6 5.24 -32.00 16.32
CA VAL A 6 5.67 -31.47 15.04
C VAL A 6 4.38 -30.99 14.38
N ALA A 7 4.05 -29.72 14.57
CA ALA A 7 3.18 -29.03 13.65
C ALA A 7 3.79 -29.24 12.27
N ASN A 8 3.06 -29.91 11.37
CA ASN A 8 3.53 -30.12 10.02
C ASN A 8 3.83 -28.74 9.42
N ALA A 9 5.07 -28.52 9.00
CA ALA A 9 5.56 -27.25 8.45
C ALA A 9 4.85 -26.81 7.15
N GLU A 10 3.86 -27.58 6.70
CA GLU A 10 3.07 -27.39 5.47
C GLU A 10 1.79 -26.53 5.68
N ASP A 11 1.47 -26.09 6.91
CA ASP A 11 0.18 -25.44 7.21
C ASP A 11 0.29 -24.01 7.79
N LEU A 12 1.50 -23.43 7.77
CA LEU A 12 1.68 -22.01 8.07
C LEU A 12 1.37 -21.20 6.80
N VAL A 13 0.09 -20.85 6.61
CA VAL A 13 -0.25 -19.66 5.82
C VAL A 13 0.58 -18.52 6.40
N SER A 14 1.62 -18.08 5.68
CA SER A 14 2.39 -16.91 6.08
C SER A 14 1.48 -15.70 5.93
N PRO A 15 0.96 -15.11 7.03
CA PRO A 15 -0.01 -14.05 6.90
C PRO A 15 0.74 -12.80 6.44
N SER A 16 0.41 -12.33 5.23
CA SER A 16 0.92 -11.08 4.69
C SER A 16 -0.27 -10.18 4.33
N ALA A 17 -0.35 -9.03 4.99
CA ALA A 17 -1.37 -8.02 4.75
C ALA A 17 -0.96 -6.70 5.39
N PHE A 18 -1.18 -5.60 4.69
CA PHE A 18 -1.02 -4.27 5.27
C PHE A 18 -2.24 -3.39 4.97
N ARG A 19 -2.38 -2.33 5.74
CA ARG A 19 -3.27 -1.21 5.42
C ARG A 19 -2.59 0.08 5.80
N ALA A 20 -2.58 1.03 4.87
CA ALA A 20 -2.11 2.38 5.13
C ALA A 20 -3.06 3.41 4.53
N THR A 21 -3.03 4.63 5.07
CA THR A 21 -3.91 5.73 4.69
C THR A 21 -3.11 7.03 4.56
N ASN A 22 -3.70 8.00 3.89
CA ASN A 22 -3.24 9.38 3.93
C ASN A 22 -4.38 10.26 4.48
N PRO A 23 -4.39 10.56 5.79
CA PRO A 23 -5.50 11.29 6.37
C PRO A 23 -5.40 12.81 6.16
N ASN A 24 -4.20 13.37 5.98
CA ASN A 24 -3.96 14.80 6.16
C ASN A 24 -2.99 15.44 5.16
N THR A 25 -2.40 14.69 4.24
CA THR A 25 -1.36 15.21 3.34
C THR A 25 -1.89 15.29 1.92
N THR A 26 -2.28 16.50 1.50
CA THR A 26 -2.51 16.81 0.10
C THR A 26 -1.20 16.68 -0.67
N ILE A 27 -1.25 15.97 -1.79
CA ILE A 27 -0.10 15.79 -2.69
C ILE A 27 -0.33 16.71 -3.89
N PRO A 28 0.43 17.81 -4.05
CA PRO A 28 0.21 18.75 -5.13
C PRO A 28 0.68 18.17 -6.46
N ILE A 29 -0.12 18.39 -7.51
CA ILE A 29 0.26 18.12 -8.90
C ILE A 29 0.49 19.50 -9.55
N SER A 30 1.76 19.93 -9.57
CA SER A 30 2.12 21.28 -10.02
C SER A 30 2.42 21.39 -11.52
N GLN A 31 2.60 20.26 -12.20
CA GLN A 31 2.97 20.20 -13.61
C GLN A 31 2.22 19.08 -14.34
N ALA A 32 1.59 19.42 -15.47
CA ALA A 32 0.97 18.43 -16.36
C ALA A 32 2.02 17.44 -16.90
N ASP A 33 1.57 16.24 -17.29
CA ASP A 33 2.40 15.19 -17.87
C ASP A 33 3.57 14.71 -16.98
N THR A 34 3.42 14.84 -15.65
CA THR A 34 4.39 14.34 -14.68
C THR A 34 3.78 13.25 -13.80
N PHE A 35 4.58 12.22 -13.50
CA PHE A 35 4.18 11.19 -12.55
C PHE A 35 4.38 11.71 -11.13
N VAL A 36 3.28 11.77 -10.38
CA VAL A 36 3.28 12.11 -8.96
C VAL A 36 2.97 10.84 -8.17
N LYS A 37 3.89 10.45 -7.27
CA LYS A 37 3.66 9.29 -6.40
C LYS A 37 2.63 9.63 -5.33
N VAL A 38 1.56 8.85 -5.27
CA VAL A 38 0.60 8.88 -4.15
C VAL A 38 1.24 8.22 -2.93
N THR A 39 1.20 8.90 -1.80
CA THR A 39 1.75 8.41 -0.52
C THR A 39 0.65 8.08 0.48
N PHE A 40 0.88 7.04 1.28
CA PHE A 40 0.02 6.56 2.37
C PHE A 40 0.86 6.44 3.67
N PRO A 41 1.23 7.58 4.29
CA PRO A 41 2.21 7.59 5.39
C PRO A 41 1.67 7.05 6.72
N ASN A 42 0.35 6.91 6.86
CA ASN A 42 -0.27 6.44 8.10
C ASN A 42 -0.60 4.95 8.00
N GLU A 43 0.34 4.10 8.41
CA GLU A 43 0.13 2.67 8.59
C GLU A 43 -0.94 2.40 9.67
N GLN A 44 -1.88 1.52 9.37
CA GLN A 44 -2.95 1.08 10.28
C GLN A 44 -2.64 -0.32 10.84
N PHE A 45 -2.08 -1.19 10.00
CA PHE A 45 -1.47 -2.45 10.39
C PHE A 45 -0.52 -2.93 9.30
N ASP A 46 0.44 -3.74 9.69
CA ASP A 46 1.30 -4.53 8.81
C ASP A 46 1.54 -5.91 9.43
N ILE A 47 1.09 -6.94 8.73
CA ILE A 47 1.23 -8.34 9.10
C ILE A 47 2.13 -8.95 8.03
N GLY A 48 3.16 -9.68 8.44
CA GLY A 48 4.09 -10.30 7.51
C GLY A 48 5.50 -9.72 7.55
N ASN A 49 6.03 -9.41 8.74
CA ASN A 49 7.40 -8.94 8.93
C ASN A 49 7.70 -7.51 8.42
N ASN A 50 6.72 -6.59 8.53
CA ASN A 50 6.88 -5.18 8.18
C ASN A 50 7.23 -4.95 6.68
N GLU A 51 6.52 -5.63 5.79
CA GLU A 51 6.70 -5.55 4.32
C GLU A 51 6.35 -4.17 3.75
N TYR A 52 5.56 -3.36 4.47
CA TYR A 52 5.18 -2.01 4.08
C TYR A 52 6.08 -0.95 4.72
N ASN A 53 6.70 -0.12 3.88
CA ASN A 53 7.46 1.04 4.32
C ASN A 53 6.64 2.32 4.16
N ALA A 54 6.05 2.80 5.24
CA ALA A 54 5.22 4.01 5.27
C ALA A 54 5.93 5.29 4.78
N ALA A 55 7.24 5.43 5.02
CA ALA A 55 8.01 6.60 4.59
C ALA A 55 8.13 6.69 3.06
N THR A 56 8.13 5.54 2.38
CA THR A 56 8.21 5.49 0.91
C THR A 56 6.91 5.10 0.24
N SER A 57 5.90 4.63 0.98
CA SER A 57 4.68 4.03 0.45
C SER A 57 4.98 2.92 -0.55
N THR A 58 5.76 1.93 -0.08
CA THR A 58 6.21 0.79 -0.87
C THR A 58 5.97 -0.48 -0.07
N PHE A 59 5.34 -1.47 -0.71
CA PHE A 59 5.19 -2.82 -0.17
C PHE A 59 6.14 -3.74 -0.93
N ILE A 60 6.98 -4.49 -0.20
CA ILE A 60 7.91 -5.47 -0.78
C ILE A 60 7.57 -6.83 -0.16
N PRO A 61 6.98 -7.77 -0.91
CA PRO A 61 6.61 -9.06 -0.35
C PRO A 61 7.86 -9.88 0.03
N GLU A 62 7.84 -10.46 1.22
CA GLU A 62 8.83 -11.42 1.72
C GLU A 62 8.34 -12.87 1.64
N PHE A 63 7.04 -13.06 1.39
CA PHE A 63 6.44 -14.38 1.20
C PHE A 63 6.07 -14.62 -0.26
N ASN A 64 6.15 -15.89 -0.69
CA ASN A 64 5.68 -16.26 -2.03
C ASN A 64 4.16 -16.36 -2.03
N GLY A 65 3.50 -15.70 -2.98
CA GLY A 65 2.05 -15.76 -3.07
C GLY A 65 1.46 -14.86 -4.14
N VAL A 66 0.14 -14.88 -4.24
CA VAL A 66 -0.63 -13.92 -5.05
C VAL A 66 -1.16 -12.84 -4.12
N TYR A 67 -0.90 -11.59 -4.49
CA TYR A 67 -1.27 -10.42 -3.70
C TYR A 67 -2.43 -9.67 -4.34
N ALA A 68 -3.32 -9.13 -3.52
CA ALA A 68 -4.41 -8.27 -3.96
C ALA A 68 -4.21 -6.86 -3.38
N PHE A 69 -4.13 -5.87 -4.25
CA PHE A 69 -4.02 -4.47 -3.87
C PHE A 69 -5.36 -3.77 -4.12
N ASN A 70 -5.85 -3.05 -3.12
CA ASN A 70 -7.05 -2.24 -3.22
C ASN A 70 -6.70 -0.84 -2.74
N ALA A 71 -6.67 0.12 -3.66
CA ALA A 71 -6.34 1.50 -3.39
C ALA A 71 -7.47 2.43 -3.82
N SER A 72 -7.68 3.49 -3.05
CA SER A 72 -8.62 4.57 -3.37
C SER A 72 -7.90 5.90 -3.20
N ILE A 73 -8.13 6.80 -4.14
CA ILE A 73 -7.66 8.18 -4.05
C ILE A 73 -8.82 9.15 -4.23
N PHE A 74 -8.64 10.36 -3.75
CA PHE A 74 -9.55 11.47 -4.01
C PHE A 74 -8.75 12.60 -4.67
N PHE A 75 -9.27 13.14 -5.76
CA PHE A 75 -8.68 14.25 -6.49
C PHE A 75 -9.61 15.46 -6.40
N GLN A 76 -9.03 16.64 -6.20
CA GLN A 76 -9.74 17.90 -6.22
C GLN A 76 -8.92 18.93 -7.00
N PRO A 77 -9.48 19.53 -8.08
CA PRO A 77 -8.79 20.60 -8.80
C PRO A 77 -8.77 21.89 -7.96
N ASP A 78 -7.66 22.63 -8.01
CA ASP A 78 -7.54 23.93 -7.35
C ASP A 78 -8.39 25.02 -8.03
N ASN A 79 -8.61 24.89 -9.35
CA ASN A 79 -9.47 25.78 -10.12
C ASN A 79 -10.50 24.98 -10.92
N PRO A 80 -11.78 24.97 -10.54
CA PRO A 80 -12.82 24.20 -11.22
C PRO A 80 -13.20 24.77 -12.60
N ASN A 81 -12.67 25.93 -12.99
CA ASN A 81 -12.95 26.56 -14.29
C ASN A 81 -11.90 26.20 -15.37
N ILE A 82 -10.90 25.39 -15.04
CA ILE A 82 -9.90 24.91 -15.98
C ILE A 82 -10.18 23.43 -16.21
N ASP A 83 -10.31 23.01 -17.47
CA ASP A 83 -10.46 21.60 -17.82
C ASP A 83 -9.19 20.82 -17.43
N TYR A 84 -9.37 19.61 -16.91
CA TYR A 84 -8.29 18.73 -16.49
C TYR A 84 -8.61 17.27 -16.80
N GLU A 85 -7.56 16.47 -16.96
CA GLU A 85 -7.61 15.02 -17.07
C GLU A 85 -6.69 14.43 -16.00
N VAL A 86 -7.12 13.35 -15.35
CA VAL A 86 -6.33 12.62 -14.36
C VAL A 86 -6.26 11.18 -14.78
N GLU A 87 -5.03 10.70 -14.97
CA GLU A 87 -4.75 9.31 -15.30
C GLU A 87 -4.12 8.61 -14.08
N LEU A 88 -4.52 7.37 -13.84
CA LEU A 88 -3.99 6.53 -12.76
C LEU A 88 -3.17 5.38 -13.31
N PHE A 89 -1.98 5.23 -12.75
CA PHE A 89 -1.02 4.20 -13.10
C PHE A 89 -0.78 3.30 -11.88
N PHE A 90 -0.88 2.00 -12.09
CA PHE A 90 -0.74 0.95 -11.08
C PHE A 90 0.40 0.01 -11.45
#